data_AF-A0A2U3B0J8-F1
#
_entry.id   AF-A0A2U3B0J8-F1
#
_cell.length_a   1.000
_cell.length_b   1.000
_cell.length_c   1.000
_cell.angle_alpha   90.00
_cell.angle_beta   90.00
_cell.angle_gamma   90.00
#
_symmetry.space_group_name_H-M   'P 1'
#
loop_
_entity.id
_entity.type
_entity.pdbx_description
1 polymer ?
#
loop_
_entity_poly.entity_id
_entity_poly.type
_entity_poly.pdbx_seq_one_letter_code
_entity_poly.pdbx_strand_id
1 'polypeptide(L)'
;MRRIITIIIGSLLLVACKSPEARRPISSKSGSFIDASVARNIKLNEKEQSFIKKIMKENPNEKYLASENGFWYYYNTKQADSLISPDFGDIVNFIYDIKTLNGQVIYTKDDIKTQNYVMDKQELFSGLREGLKLMKAGETVTFMFPSQKAYGYYGDENRIGTNVPLICEVSINSIIDNQQEQ
;
A
#
# COMPACT_ATOMS: atom_id res chain seq x y z
N MET A 1 -7.63 -40.03 -70.57
CA MET A 1 -8.65 -39.42 -69.69
C MET A 1 -8.35 -39.58 -68.19
N ARG A 2 -8.07 -40.79 -67.66
CA ARG A 2 -7.80 -41.03 -66.23
C ARG A 2 -6.66 -40.21 -65.60
N ARG A 3 -5.56 -39.94 -66.33
CA ARG A 3 -4.43 -39.12 -65.86
C ARG A 3 -4.75 -37.62 -65.75
N ILE A 4 -5.63 -37.11 -66.61
CA ILE A 4 -6.06 -35.70 -66.61
C ILE A 4 -6.99 -35.44 -65.43
N ILE A 5 -7.88 -36.41 -65.12
CA ILE A 5 -8.78 -36.34 -63.97
C ILE A 5 -7.99 -36.31 -62.64
N THR A 6 -6.94 -37.12 -62.50
CA THR A 6 -6.06 -37.08 -61.32
C THR A 6 -5.29 -35.76 -61.16
N ILE A 7 -4.90 -35.11 -62.27
CA ILE A 7 -4.22 -33.81 -62.21
C ILE A 7 -5.21 -32.70 -61.81
N ILE A 8 -6.45 -32.73 -62.31
CA ILE A 8 -7.49 -31.78 -61.91
C ILE A 8 -7.87 -31.94 -60.44
N ILE A 9 -8.01 -33.18 -59.95
CA ILE A 9 -8.34 -33.45 -58.54
C ILE A 9 -7.20 -33.02 -57.62
N GLY A 10 -5.94 -33.23 -58.02
CA GLY A 10 -4.77 -32.75 -57.28
C GLY A 10 -4.67 -31.22 -57.22
N SER A 11 -5.02 -30.54 -58.32
CA SER A 11 -5.03 -29.06 -58.39
C SER A 11 -6.10 -28.43 -57.49
N LEU A 12 -7.29 -29.04 -57.39
CA LEU A 12 -8.39 -28.51 -56.56
C LEU A 12 -8.10 -28.53 -55.05
N LEU A 13 -7.22 -29.43 -54.59
CA LEU A 13 -6.87 -29.56 -53.17
C LEU A 13 -5.92 -28.46 -52.66
N LEU A 14 -5.26 -27.71 -53.55
CA LEU A 14 -4.31 -26.65 -53.18
C LEU A 14 -4.98 -25.30 -52.91
N VAL A 15 -6.25 -25.12 -53.27
CA VAL A 15 -6.98 -23.84 -53.12
C VAL A 15 -7.82 -23.77 -51.82
N ALA A 16 -7.88 -24.87 -51.05
CA ALA A 16 -8.74 -24.99 -49.87
C ALA A 16 -8.17 -24.43 -48.55
N CYS A 17 -6.94 -23.90 -48.55
CA CYS A 17 -6.33 -23.29 -47.36
C CYS A 17 -6.87 -21.86 -47.13
N LYS A 18 -8.00 -21.74 -46.41
CA LYS A 18 -8.43 -20.45 -45.83
C LYS A 18 -7.62 -20.20 -44.56
N SER A 19 -6.77 -19.17 -44.54
CA SER A 19 -6.04 -18.78 -43.33
C SER A 19 -7.02 -18.30 -42.25
N PRO A 20 -6.75 -18.61 -40.97
CA PRO A 20 -7.60 -18.16 -39.87
C PRO A 20 -7.64 -16.63 -39.83
N GLU A 21 -8.84 -16.07 -39.83
CA GLU A 21 -9.05 -14.62 -39.78
C GLU A 21 -8.58 -14.09 -38.42
N ALA A 22 -7.68 -13.10 -38.44
CA ALA A 22 -7.14 -12.51 -37.22
C ALA A 22 -8.29 -11.91 -36.40
N ARG A 23 -8.61 -12.53 -35.25
CA ARG A 23 -9.66 -12.06 -34.37
C ARG A 23 -9.22 -10.74 -33.72
N ARG A 24 -9.98 -9.66 -33.91
CA ARG A 24 -9.73 -8.38 -33.24
C ARG A 24 -9.89 -8.53 -31.73
N PRO A 25 -9.14 -7.76 -30.92
CA PRO A 25 -9.29 -7.79 -29.47
C PRO A 25 -10.71 -7.40 -29.07
N ILE A 26 -11.31 -8.19 -28.17
CA ILE A 26 -12.67 -7.97 -27.64
C ILE A 26 -12.74 -6.67 -26.81
N SER A 27 -11.60 -6.20 -26.31
CA SER A 27 -11.47 -4.96 -25.54
C SER A 27 -10.22 -4.21 -25.98
N SER A 28 -10.40 -3.00 -26.52
CA SER A 28 -9.31 -2.02 -26.64
C SER A 28 -9.27 -1.20 -25.35
N LYS A 29 -8.17 -1.27 -24.60
CA LYS A 29 -7.94 -0.34 -23.48
C LYS A 29 -7.69 1.04 -24.09
N SER A 30 -8.68 1.93 -24.08
CA SER A 30 -8.42 3.33 -24.41
C SER A 30 -7.64 3.97 -23.26
N GLY A 31 -6.57 4.72 -23.57
CA GLY A 31 -5.78 5.44 -22.57
C GLY A 31 -6.62 6.37 -21.69
N SER A 32 -7.75 6.86 -22.21
CA SER A 32 -8.69 7.74 -21.52
C SER A 32 -9.17 7.23 -20.15
N PHE A 33 -9.37 5.93 -19.96
CA PHE A 33 -9.78 5.38 -18.67
C PHE A 33 -8.64 5.37 -17.65
N ILE A 34 -7.40 5.10 -18.11
CA ILE A 34 -6.20 5.14 -17.27
C ILE A 34 -5.95 6.58 -16.83
N ASP A 35 -5.98 7.53 -17.76
CA ASP A 35 -5.74 8.96 -17.47
C ASP A 35 -6.77 9.51 -16.46
N ALA A 36 -8.05 9.18 -16.65
CA ALA A 36 -9.10 9.59 -15.72
C ALA A 36 -8.91 8.97 -14.32
N SER A 37 -8.44 7.72 -14.23
CA SER A 37 -8.19 7.07 -12.94
C SER A 37 -7.00 7.69 -12.20
N VAL A 38 -5.93 8.01 -12.91
CA VAL A 38 -4.74 8.70 -12.38
C VAL A 38 -5.12 10.07 -11.87
N ALA A 39 -5.86 10.87 -12.66
CA ALA A 39 -6.31 12.19 -12.25
C ALA A 39 -7.21 12.15 -10.99
N ARG A 40 -8.09 11.15 -10.88
CA ARG A 40 -8.91 10.95 -9.66
C ARG A 40 -8.05 10.65 -8.44
N ASN A 41 -7.05 9.78 -8.56
CA ASN A 41 -6.17 9.43 -7.44
C ASN A 41 -5.28 10.59 -6.99
N ILE A 42 -4.75 11.38 -7.93
CA ILE A 42 -4.00 12.61 -7.62
C ILE A 42 -4.88 13.56 -6.82
N LYS A 43 -6.08 13.87 -7.32
CA LYS A 43 -7.02 14.78 -6.65
C LYS A 43 -7.45 14.29 -5.26
N LEU A 44 -7.66 12.97 -5.12
CA LEU A 44 -7.99 12.37 -3.83
C LEU A 44 -6.84 12.54 -2.83
N ASN A 45 -5.62 12.17 -3.24
CA ASN A 45 -4.44 12.29 -2.40
C ASN A 45 -4.20 13.76 -2.00
N GLU A 46 -4.31 14.72 -2.91
CA GLU A 46 -4.19 16.16 -2.60
C GLU A 46 -5.23 16.61 -1.56
N LYS A 47 -6.47 16.13 -1.66
CA LYS A 47 -7.54 16.43 -0.70
C LYS A 47 -7.21 15.88 0.68
N GLU A 48 -6.78 14.63 0.77
CA GLU A 48 -6.40 13.98 2.03
C GLU A 48 -5.20 14.68 2.69
N GLN A 49 -4.15 14.99 1.91
CA GLN A 49 -2.99 15.73 2.40
C GLN A 49 -3.37 17.12 2.90
N SER A 50 -4.28 17.80 2.21
CA SER A 50 -4.78 19.11 2.65
C SER A 50 -5.51 19.01 3.99
N PHE A 51 -6.26 17.93 4.21
CA PHE A 51 -6.91 17.69 5.50
C PHE A 51 -5.89 17.38 6.60
N ILE A 52 -4.89 16.53 6.35
CA ILE A 52 -3.81 16.26 7.31
C ILE A 52 -3.09 17.56 7.69
N LYS A 53 -2.74 18.41 6.71
CA LYS A 53 -2.13 19.72 6.96
C LYS A 53 -3.02 20.64 7.80
N LYS A 54 -4.34 20.58 7.61
CA LYS A 54 -5.30 21.32 8.43
C LYS A 54 -5.25 20.85 9.89
N ILE A 55 -5.28 19.53 10.13
CA ILE A 55 -5.16 18.94 11.48
C ILE A 55 -3.85 19.39 12.15
N MET A 56 -2.74 19.36 11.41
CA MET A 56 -1.43 19.82 11.91
C MET A 56 -1.46 21.30 12.30
N LYS A 57 -2.12 22.15 11.51
CA LYS A 57 -2.25 23.58 11.79
C LYS A 57 -3.14 23.86 13.01
N GLU A 58 -4.17 23.05 13.21
CA GLU A 58 -5.10 23.15 14.34
C GLU A 58 -4.47 22.68 15.66
N ASN A 59 -3.37 21.91 15.60
CA ASN A 59 -2.66 21.37 16.76
C ASN A 59 -1.18 21.79 16.78
N PRO A 60 -0.88 23.10 16.93
CA PRO A 60 0.48 23.63 16.75
C PRO A 60 1.48 23.23 17.85
N ASN A 61 1.01 22.61 18.94
CA ASN A 61 1.89 22.18 20.03
C ASN A 61 2.76 20.98 19.63
N GLU A 62 2.31 20.19 18.66
CA GLU A 62 3.04 19.02 18.19
C GLU A 62 4.07 19.39 17.12
N LYS A 63 5.23 18.74 17.18
CA LYS A 63 6.31 18.92 16.20
C LYS A 63 6.17 17.90 15.09
N TYR A 64 5.40 18.26 14.07
CA TYR A 64 5.18 17.40 12.92
C TYR A 64 6.39 17.31 11.99
N LEU A 65 6.62 16.10 11.50
CA LEU A 65 7.64 15.74 10.53
C LEU A 65 6.97 15.16 9.28
N ALA A 66 7.53 15.47 8.11
CA ALA A 66 7.14 14.84 6.85
C ALA A 66 8.10 13.67 6.56
N SER A 67 7.53 12.51 6.27
CA SER A 67 8.27 11.34 5.81
C SER A 67 8.56 11.44 4.32
N GLU A 68 9.73 10.95 3.89
CA GLU A 68 10.08 10.78 2.48
C GLU A 68 9.12 9.81 1.78
N ASN A 69 8.44 8.95 2.55
CA ASN A 69 7.46 7.99 2.08
C ASN A 69 6.03 8.55 1.99
N GLY A 70 5.84 9.87 2.07
CA GLY A 70 4.56 10.52 1.73
C GLY A 70 3.48 10.47 2.82
N PHE A 71 3.90 10.51 4.09
CA PHE A 71 3.02 10.62 5.25
C PHE A 71 3.62 11.58 6.29
N TRP A 72 2.85 11.91 7.32
CA TRP A 72 3.29 12.82 8.41
C TRP A 72 3.23 12.11 9.75
N TYR A 73 4.05 12.55 10.69
CA TYR A 73 4.08 11.97 12.02
C TYR A 73 4.66 12.94 13.05
N TYR A 74 4.47 12.63 14.32
CA TYR A 74 5.14 13.30 15.43
C TYR A 74 5.38 12.31 16.56
N TYR A 75 6.42 12.56 17.35
CA TYR A 75 6.76 11.71 18.48
C TYR A 75 5.96 12.14 19.72
N ASN A 76 5.11 11.24 20.24
CA ASN A 76 4.49 11.39 21.56
C ASN A 76 5.51 11.12 22.66
N THR A 77 6.39 10.13 22.45
CA THR A 77 7.51 9.81 23.32
C THR A 77 8.70 9.45 22.45
N LYS A 78 9.76 10.25 22.52
CA LYS A 78 10.99 10.08 21.76
C LYS A 78 12.09 9.56 22.67
N GLN A 79 12.88 8.62 22.17
CA GLN A 79 14.06 8.09 22.86
C GLN A 79 15.35 8.71 22.29
N ALA A 80 16.49 8.39 22.91
CA ALA A 80 17.80 8.88 22.47
C ALA A 80 18.08 8.52 21.00
N ASP A 81 18.73 9.42 20.26
CA ASP A 81 19.07 9.21 18.85
C ASP A 81 20.16 8.16 18.62
N SER A 82 20.82 7.71 19.68
CA SER A 82 21.81 6.62 19.65
C SER A 82 21.20 5.20 19.66
N LEU A 83 19.90 5.07 19.93
CA LEU A 83 19.22 3.77 19.90
C LEU A 83 18.96 3.33 18.46
N ILE A 84 18.97 2.01 18.25
CA ILE A 84 18.76 1.41 16.93
C ILE A 84 17.28 1.48 16.52
N SER A 85 17.08 1.70 15.22
CA SER A 85 15.83 1.47 14.53
C SER A 85 15.85 0.07 13.90
N PRO A 86 14.68 -0.55 13.67
CA PRO A 86 14.64 -1.91 13.16
C PRO A 86 15.02 -1.98 11.68
N ASP A 87 15.82 -2.97 11.30
CA ASP A 87 16.23 -3.25 9.93
C ASP A 87 15.59 -4.56 9.40
N PHE A 88 15.85 -4.89 8.14
CA PHE A 88 15.33 -6.09 7.48
C PHE A 88 15.54 -7.35 8.33
N GLY A 89 14.45 -8.08 8.58
CA GLY A 89 14.48 -9.35 9.30
C GLY A 89 14.43 -9.25 10.83
N ASP A 90 14.56 -8.06 11.41
CA ASP A 90 14.38 -7.85 12.85
C ASP A 90 12.95 -8.14 13.28
N ILE A 91 12.78 -8.53 14.55
CA ILE A 91 11.47 -8.76 15.15
C ILE A 91 11.08 -7.53 15.96
N VAL A 92 10.04 -6.83 15.51
CA VAL A 92 9.49 -5.67 16.20
C VAL A 92 8.25 -6.10 16.96
N ASN A 93 8.30 -5.95 18.29
CA ASN A 93 7.14 -6.11 19.15
C ASN A 93 6.49 -4.74 19.36
N PHE A 94 5.27 -4.57 18.88
CA PHE A 94 4.59 -3.27 18.94
C PHE A 94 3.08 -3.42 19.10
N ILE A 95 2.43 -2.34 19.48
CA ILE A 95 0.97 -2.23 19.57
C ILE A 95 0.55 -0.89 18.98
N TYR A 96 -0.64 -0.85 18.39
CA TYR A 96 -1.14 0.37 17.78
C TYR A 96 -2.66 0.44 17.80
N ASP A 97 -3.18 1.65 17.62
CA ASP A 97 -4.59 1.90 17.33
C ASP A 97 -4.77 2.47 15.91
N ILE A 98 -6.01 2.52 15.46
CA ILE A 98 -6.37 3.11 14.17
C ILE A 98 -7.59 4.02 14.36
N LYS A 99 -7.48 5.26 13.90
CA LYS A 99 -8.54 6.26 13.89
C LYS A 99 -8.70 6.85 12.49
N THR A 100 -9.89 7.36 12.18
CA THR A 100 -10.08 8.26 11.03
C THR A 100 -9.39 9.60 11.30
N LEU A 101 -9.19 10.41 10.25
CA LEU A 101 -8.70 11.79 10.38
C LEU A 101 -9.62 12.69 11.24
N ASN A 102 -10.88 12.30 11.44
CA ASN A 102 -11.82 13.00 12.32
C ASN A 102 -11.73 12.56 13.79
N GLY A 103 -10.81 11.64 14.13
CA GLY A 103 -10.62 11.11 15.47
C GLY A 103 -11.56 9.95 15.85
N GLN A 104 -12.45 9.51 14.96
CA GLN A 104 -13.28 8.32 15.23
C GLN A 104 -12.41 7.07 15.26
N VAL A 105 -12.47 6.31 16.35
CA VAL A 105 -11.73 5.05 16.52
C VAL A 105 -12.30 3.97 15.61
N ILE A 106 -11.42 3.37 14.80
CA ILE A 106 -11.72 2.22 13.94
C ILE A 106 -11.21 0.94 14.59
N TYR A 107 -10.01 0.93 15.17
CA TYR A 107 -9.50 -0.21 15.93
C TYR A 107 -8.80 0.28 17.18
N THR A 108 -9.08 -0.36 18.30
CA THR A 108 -8.37 -0.12 19.56
C THR A 108 -7.12 -1.00 19.65
N LYS A 109 -6.23 -0.67 20.60
CA LYS A 109 -5.09 -1.52 20.96
C LYS A 109 -5.54 -2.93 21.41
N ASP A 110 -6.72 -3.05 22.02
CA ASP A 110 -7.29 -4.34 22.45
C ASP A 110 -7.85 -5.15 21.27
N ASP A 111 -8.42 -4.48 20.25
CA ASP A 111 -8.89 -5.14 19.04
C ASP A 111 -7.72 -5.78 18.27
N ILE A 112 -6.62 -5.03 18.12
CA ILE A 112 -5.46 -5.46 17.34
C ILE A 112 -4.56 -6.39 18.15
N LYS A 113 -4.43 -6.15 19.46
CA LYS A 113 -3.46 -6.79 20.37
C LYS A 113 -2.01 -6.53 19.97
N THR A 114 -1.09 -6.82 20.88
CA THR A 114 0.35 -6.73 20.61
C THR A 114 0.74 -7.65 19.45
N GLN A 115 1.53 -7.12 18.52
CA GLN A 115 2.01 -7.80 17.34
C GLN A 115 3.52 -8.07 17.44
N ASN A 116 3.96 -9.21 16.90
CA ASN A 116 5.36 -9.48 16.58
C ASN A 116 5.49 -9.48 15.06
N TYR A 117 6.20 -8.50 14.51
CA TYR A 117 6.36 -8.34 13.08
C TYR A 117 7.82 -8.54 12.68
N VAL A 118 8.04 -9.40 11.69
CA VAL A 118 9.35 -9.61 11.09
C VAL A 118 9.52 -8.60 9.96
N MET A 119 10.40 -7.63 10.17
CA MET A 119 10.57 -6.48 9.27
C MET A 119 10.75 -6.91 7.82
N ASP A 120 9.88 -6.37 6.96
CA ASP A 120 9.84 -6.61 5.52
C ASP A 120 9.69 -8.09 5.08
N LYS A 121 9.26 -8.98 5.99
CA LYS A 121 8.98 -10.40 5.69
C LYS A 121 7.52 -10.81 5.87
N GLN A 122 6.65 -9.87 6.27
CA GLN A 122 5.24 -10.10 6.50
C GLN A 122 4.40 -8.95 5.90
N GLU A 123 3.15 -9.25 5.57
CA GLU A 123 2.19 -8.27 5.08
C GLU A 123 1.82 -7.28 6.19
N LEU A 124 2.06 -6.00 5.90
CA LEU A 124 1.64 -4.85 6.69
C LEU A 124 1.45 -3.70 5.73
N PHE A 125 0.44 -2.86 5.94
CA PHE A 125 0.21 -1.76 5.01
C PHE A 125 1.44 -0.83 5.00
N SER A 126 1.76 -0.34 3.79
CA SER A 126 3.06 0.29 3.51
C SER A 126 3.43 1.42 4.47
N GLY A 127 2.48 2.30 4.82
CA GLY A 127 2.71 3.43 5.72
C GLY A 127 3.20 3.01 7.09
N LEU A 128 2.57 2.02 7.73
CA LEU A 128 2.98 1.57 9.06
C LEU A 128 4.30 0.81 9.01
N ARG A 129 4.52 0.00 7.97
CA ARG A 129 5.81 -0.68 7.76
C ARG A 129 6.97 0.32 7.63
N GLU A 130 6.81 1.38 6.83
CA GLU A 130 7.81 2.45 6.74
C GLU A 130 7.88 3.28 8.04
N GLY A 131 6.76 3.45 8.75
CA GLY A 131 6.72 4.14 10.03
C GLY A 131 7.53 3.43 11.12
N LEU A 132 7.46 2.10 11.20
CA LEU A 132 8.21 1.30 12.17
C LEU A 132 9.73 1.46 12.00
N LYS A 133 10.22 1.63 10.77
CA LYS A 133 11.65 1.88 10.47
C LYS A 133 12.16 3.22 10.99
N LEU A 134 11.27 4.16 11.31
CA LEU A 134 11.63 5.45 11.88
C LEU A 134 11.73 5.42 13.40
N MET A 135 11.19 4.38 14.03
CA MET A 135 11.02 4.30 15.47
C MET A 135 12.15 3.52 16.15
N LYS A 136 12.27 3.69 17.47
CA LYS A 136 13.09 2.88 18.38
C LYS A 136 12.22 2.19 19.43
N ALA A 137 12.80 1.20 20.10
CA ALA A 137 12.17 0.57 21.24
C ALA A 137 11.87 1.59 22.36
N GLY A 138 10.66 1.52 22.91
CA GLY A 138 10.16 2.45 23.93
C GLY A 138 9.63 3.78 23.40
N GLU A 139 9.58 3.98 22.07
CA GLU A 139 8.95 5.16 21.48
C GLU A 139 7.46 4.96 21.26
N THR A 140 6.73 6.08 21.34
CA THR A 140 5.34 6.17 20.87
C THR A 140 5.25 7.30 19.86
N VAL A 141 4.70 6.98 18.68
CA VAL A 141 4.63 7.89 17.54
C VAL A 141 3.22 7.85 16.96
N THR A 142 2.68 9.03 16.68
CA THR A 142 1.42 9.17 15.97
C THR A 142 1.69 9.49 14.52
N PHE A 143 1.21 8.61 13.64
CA PHE A 143 1.31 8.74 12.19
C PHE A 143 -0.01 9.16 11.57
N MET A 144 0.04 9.93 10.50
CA MET A 144 -1.09 10.34 9.67
C MET A 144 -0.83 9.93 8.23
N PHE A 145 -1.57 8.92 7.78
CA PHE A 145 -1.41 8.29 6.48
C PHE A 145 -2.53 8.72 5.51
N PRO A 146 -2.18 9.26 4.33
CA PRO A 146 -3.09 9.25 3.20
C PRO A 146 -3.54 7.81 2.89
N SER A 147 -4.72 7.66 2.30
CA SER A 147 -5.31 6.34 2.08
C SER A 147 -4.42 5.42 1.23
N GLN A 148 -3.69 5.97 0.26
CA GLN A 148 -2.71 5.25 -0.56
C GLN A 148 -1.51 4.68 0.22
N LYS A 149 -1.23 5.20 1.41
CA LYS A 149 -0.20 4.67 2.34
C LYS A 149 -0.83 3.82 3.44
N ALA A 150 -2.16 3.74 3.51
CA ALA A 150 -2.92 2.85 4.36
C ALA A 150 -3.43 1.65 3.52
N TYR A 151 -4.74 1.36 3.58
CA TYR A 151 -5.38 0.24 2.89
C TYR A 151 -5.87 0.56 1.47
N GLY A 152 -5.68 1.80 1.01
CA GLY A 152 -5.95 2.22 -0.36
C GLY A 152 -7.39 1.92 -0.82
N TYR A 153 -7.53 1.53 -2.09
CA TYR A 153 -8.83 1.30 -2.71
C TYR A 153 -9.59 0.10 -2.12
N TYR A 154 -8.87 -0.92 -1.69
CA TYR A 154 -9.46 -2.19 -1.25
C TYR A 154 -10.02 -2.10 0.18
N GLY A 155 -9.43 -1.27 1.04
CA GLY A 155 -9.74 -1.31 2.47
C GLY A 155 -9.13 -2.54 3.14
N ASP A 156 -9.60 -2.86 4.35
CA ASP A 156 -9.14 -4.02 5.12
C ASP A 156 -10.10 -5.23 5.06
N GLU A 157 -11.10 -5.17 4.18
CA GLU A 157 -12.20 -6.14 4.07
C GLU A 157 -13.06 -6.29 5.35
N ASN A 158 -12.94 -5.35 6.29
CA ASN A 158 -13.65 -5.35 7.57
C ASN A 158 -14.13 -3.94 7.96
N ARG A 159 -13.41 -3.21 8.82
CA ARG A 159 -13.85 -1.92 9.39
C ARG A 159 -13.31 -0.70 8.64
N ILE A 160 -12.32 -0.87 7.77
CA ILE A 160 -11.69 0.17 6.96
C ILE A 160 -12.18 0.02 5.52
N GLY A 161 -12.99 0.98 5.09
CA GLY A 161 -13.50 1.02 3.72
C GLY A 161 -12.47 1.50 2.69
N THR A 162 -12.96 1.66 1.46
CA THR A 162 -12.20 2.19 0.33
C THR A 162 -11.69 3.62 0.58
N ASN A 163 -10.41 3.84 0.30
CA ASN A 163 -9.76 5.14 0.29
C ASN A 163 -9.92 5.92 1.61
N VAL A 164 -9.78 5.23 2.74
CA VAL A 164 -9.87 5.83 4.07
C VAL A 164 -8.47 6.23 4.56
N PRO A 165 -8.18 7.54 4.73
CA PRO A 165 -6.96 7.99 5.39
C PRO A 165 -7.03 7.77 6.91
N LEU A 166 -5.89 7.48 7.52
CA LEU A 166 -5.81 6.98 8.90
C LEU A 166 -4.88 7.81 9.77
N ILE A 167 -5.18 7.86 11.07
CA ILE A 167 -4.26 8.21 12.14
C ILE A 167 -3.98 6.93 12.93
N CYS A 168 -2.70 6.63 13.17
CA CYS A 168 -2.30 5.48 13.99
C CYS A 168 -1.33 5.94 15.08
N GLU A 169 -1.68 5.71 16.35
CA GLU A 169 -0.72 5.81 17.45
C GLU A 169 -0.05 4.46 17.67
N VAL A 170 1.27 4.41 17.52
CA VAL A 170 2.07 3.19 17.52
C VAL A 170 3.07 3.26 18.66
N SER A 171 3.18 2.20 19.46
CA SER A 171 4.17 2.05 20.52
C SER A 171 5.02 0.80 20.26
N ILE A 172 6.35 0.94 20.21
CA ILE A 172 7.26 -0.21 20.12
C ILE A 172 7.68 -0.61 21.53
N ASN A 173 7.45 -1.86 21.89
CA ASN A 173 7.86 -2.43 23.18
C ASN A 173 9.32 -2.91 23.13
N SER A 174 9.69 -3.62 22.06
CA SER A 174 11.06 -4.14 21.89
C SER A 174 11.40 -4.37 20.41
N ILE A 175 12.70 -4.36 20.11
CA ILE A 175 13.28 -4.75 18.82
C ILE A 175 14.29 -5.86 19.12
N ILE A 176 14.18 -6.99 18.43
CA ILE A 176 15.14 -8.09 18.51
C ILE A 176 15.89 -8.13 17.18
N ASP A 177 17.19 -7.85 17.25
CA ASP A 177 18.12 -7.91 16.13
C ASP A 177 18.30 -9.38 15.72
N ASN A 178 17.94 -9.70 14.48
CA ASN A 178 18.02 -11.06 13.94
C ASN A 178 19.24 -11.26 13.02
N GLN A 179 20.13 -10.27 12.94
CA GLN A 179 21.37 -10.32 12.17
C GLN A 179 22.51 -11.04 12.92
N GLN A 180 22.26 -11.54 14.14
CA GLN A 180 23.27 -12.30 14.92
C GLN A 180 23.36 -13.79 14.57
N GLU A 181 22.59 -14.29 13.59
CA GLU A 181 22.59 -15.71 13.20
C GLU A 181 23.20 -15.99 11.80
N GLN A 182 24.06 -15.10 11.26
CA GLN A 182 24.82 -15.37 10.02
C GLN A 182 26.32 -15.19 10.17
#